data_AF-A0A9W4HKZ1-F1
#
_entry.id   AF-A0A9W4HKZ1-F1
#
_cell.length_a   1.000
_cell.length_b   1.000
_cell.length_c   1.000
_cell.angle_alpha   90.00
_cell.angle_beta   90.00
_cell.angle_gamma   90.00
#
_symmetry.space_group_name_H-M   'P 1'
#
loop_
_entity.id
_entity.type
_entity.pdbx_description
1 polymer ?
#
loop_
_entity_poly.entity_id
_entity_poly.type
_entity_poly.pdbx_seq_one_letter_code
_entity_poly.pdbx_strand_id
1 'polypeptide(L)'
;MNLWKDIVKSNKIPTDSDAKLEYHAKRLICSAITQEYHMMIQEGLEYSYLTNGIARVLLRVPRDNPSTICYFLCDPNSEVDPELEDSFQQPKTSIARVLCLCLMACRSTPRGQQWRNSVRSRLHLWNTSFDDTHSRVVASKRAQTTTDSDSTHIEHPSPDSGSAYEQPSSPPGSSPPGSNRRATRSQASCAPLGSQRRSPSLDPSESETDQATGRKRGFSQVMSSPSARAAIRHHDTGSNRDLSAYRDGKFCTQRCLHGLQTGGLLDESCPNVNLHRRRKDDTKHSITAEELVRSITTQLDENIDRCIFLGNCGSYGAPFKLRCATYGYVVLGKGTTSHLWKQVSREAEVYQILRKAQARAVPVFLGALNLAQIYFLHGAGEIRHMLVMGWGGESTAEMEMTPELLGHIHKSRREIKALGIVHDDLRDENILWNEELRRALIIDFHRSTLIPRPLVKRSRPDRKSLRSESRDTKRPRIV
;
A
#
# COMPACT_ATOMS: atom_id res chain seq x y z
N MET A 1 20.05 11.63 26.73
CA MET A 1 20.57 11.90 25.37
C MET A 1 19.50 12.60 24.56
N ASN A 2 19.84 13.70 23.88
CA ASN A 2 19.02 14.34 22.87
C ASN A 2 19.52 13.90 21.49
N LEU A 3 19.00 12.78 20.98
CA LEU A 3 19.50 12.11 19.76
C LEU A 3 19.72 13.07 18.58
N TRP A 4 18.84 14.06 18.38
CA TRP A 4 18.95 15.04 17.30
C TRP A 4 20.14 16.00 17.45
N LYS A 5 20.40 16.51 18.67
CA LYS A 5 21.59 17.34 18.95
C LYS A 5 22.86 16.49 18.97
N ASP A 6 22.82 15.39 19.71
CA ASP A 6 23.99 14.65 20.16
C ASP A 6 24.58 13.74 19.05
N ILE A 7 23.72 13.21 18.16
CA ILE A 7 24.10 12.22 17.13
C ILE A 7 23.86 12.74 15.71
N VAL A 8 22.72 13.39 15.45
CA VAL A 8 22.35 13.79 14.07
C VAL A 8 22.99 15.10 13.65
N LYS A 9 22.99 16.12 14.53
CA LYS A 9 23.68 17.41 14.29
C LYS A 9 25.16 17.40 14.65
N SER A 10 25.66 16.39 15.36
CA SER A 10 27.09 16.30 15.66
C SER A 10 27.88 15.82 14.44
N ASN A 11 28.62 16.74 13.84
CA ASN A 11 29.65 16.45 12.84
C ASN A 11 31.02 16.11 13.46
N LYS A 12 31.13 16.12 14.80
CA LYS A 12 32.38 15.81 15.51
C LYS A 12 32.53 14.30 15.66
N ILE A 13 33.35 13.70 14.80
CA ILE A 13 33.84 12.32 14.97
C ILE A 13 35.08 12.38 15.88
N PRO A 14 35.16 11.59 16.96
CA PRO A 14 36.38 11.50 17.77
C PRO A 14 37.58 10.99 16.96
N THR A 15 38.77 11.50 17.29
CA THR A 15 40.05 11.03 16.73
C THR A 15 40.64 9.86 17.52
N ASP A 16 40.40 9.81 18.83
CA ASP A 16 40.72 8.67 19.68
C ASP A 16 39.97 7.39 19.25
N SER A 17 40.63 6.23 19.33
CA SER A 17 40.14 4.97 18.78
C SER A 17 38.90 4.45 19.52
N ASP A 18 38.93 4.42 20.85
CA ASP A 18 37.85 3.88 21.66
C ASP A 18 36.63 4.82 21.66
N ALA A 19 36.84 6.13 21.79
CA ALA A 19 35.77 7.12 21.64
C ALA A 19 35.14 7.09 20.24
N LYS A 20 35.91 6.79 19.19
CA LYS A 20 35.42 6.65 17.81
C LYS A 20 34.67 5.35 17.59
N LEU A 21 35.11 4.24 18.20
CA LEU A 21 34.37 2.98 18.25
C LEU A 21 33.02 3.17 18.95
N GLU A 22 33.02 3.83 20.11
CA GLU A 22 31.82 4.12 20.90
C GLU A 22 30.86 5.07 20.16
N TYR A 23 31.38 6.12 19.51
CA TYR A 23 30.60 7.02 18.63
C TYR A 23 29.95 6.25 17.48
N HIS A 24 30.68 5.36 16.80
CA HIS A 24 30.16 4.53 15.72
C HIS A 24 29.06 3.57 16.21
N ALA A 25 29.25 2.93 17.38
CA ALA A 25 28.25 2.07 18.00
C ALA A 25 26.98 2.86 18.40
N LYS A 26 27.14 4.01 19.05
CA LYS A 26 26.04 4.94 19.38
C LYS A 26 25.25 5.34 18.14
N ARG A 27 25.93 5.74 17.06
CA ARG A 27 25.29 6.16 15.80
C ARG A 27 24.51 5.01 15.13
N LEU A 28 25.05 3.79 15.13
CA LEU A 28 24.39 2.60 14.59
C LEU A 28 23.12 2.22 15.39
N ILE A 29 23.22 2.17 16.72
CA ILE A 29 22.08 1.90 17.61
C ILE A 29 21.00 2.99 17.46
N CYS A 30 21.40 4.27 17.39
CA CYS A 30 20.47 5.37 17.15
C CYS A 30 19.76 5.24 15.79
N SER A 31 20.44 4.78 14.73
CA SER A 31 19.81 4.54 13.42
C SER A 31 18.75 3.44 13.51
N ALA A 32 19.05 2.33 14.19
CA ALA A 32 18.09 1.23 14.38
C ALA A 32 16.87 1.66 15.21
N ILE A 33 17.10 2.36 16.33
CA ILE A 33 16.01 2.90 17.18
C ILE A 33 15.16 3.92 16.41
N THR A 34 15.78 4.78 15.58
CA THR A 34 15.04 5.76 14.76
C THR A 34 14.19 5.09 13.68
N GLN A 35 14.69 4.00 13.06
CA GLN A 35 13.94 3.23 12.07
C GLN A 35 12.73 2.50 12.68
N GLU A 36 12.91 1.85 13.85
CA GLU A 36 11.78 1.20 14.54
C GLU A 36 10.79 2.25 15.08
N TYR A 37 11.27 3.38 15.61
CA TYR A 37 10.44 4.52 16.01
C TYR A 37 9.59 5.06 14.84
N HIS A 38 10.15 5.17 13.63
CA HIS A 38 9.41 5.57 12.44
C HIS A 38 8.22 4.64 12.17
N MET A 39 8.43 3.31 12.25
CA MET A 39 7.37 2.31 12.14
C MET A 39 6.34 2.44 13.26
N MET A 40 6.78 2.63 14.51
CA MET A 40 5.87 2.85 15.65
C MET A 40 4.98 4.08 15.45
N ILE A 41 5.48 5.16 14.85
CA ILE A 41 4.67 6.35 14.54
C ILE A 41 3.72 6.09 13.34
N GLN A 42 4.16 5.47 12.24
CA GLN A 42 3.30 5.18 11.09
C GLN A 42 2.17 4.18 11.41
N GLU A 43 2.46 3.13 12.18
CA GLU A 43 1.50 2.10 12.59
C GLU A 43 0.72 2.47 13.86
N GLY A 44 1.10 3.57 14.54
CA GLY A 44 0.40 4.09 15.71
C GLY A 44 0.59 3.24 16.96
N LEU A 45 1.71 2.54 17.08
CA LEU A 45 2.03 1.61 18.16
C LEU A 45 2.59 2.33 19.40
N GLU A 46 2.24 1.85 20.58
CA GLU A 46 2.88 2.29 21.83
C GLU A 46 4.16 1.50 22.15
N TYR A 47 4.20 0.21 21.80
CA TYR A 47 5.25 -0.74 22.16
C TYR A 47 5.85 -1.43 20.94
N SER A 48 7.17 -1.64 20.96
CA SER A 48 7.89 -2.53 20.03
C SER A 48 9.20 -3.01 20.66
N TYR A 49 10.05 -3.73 19.93
CA TYR A 49 11.40 -4.09 20.36
C TYR A 49 12.37 -4.27 19.20
N LEU A 50 13.65 -4.06 19.48
CA LEU A 50 14.77 -4.47 18.64
C LEU A 50 15.50 -5.67 19.27
N THR A 51 16.22 -6.44 18.46
CA THR A 51 17.10 -7.52 18.94
C THR A 51 18.17 -7.85 17.90
N ASN A 52 19.34 -8.29 18.35
CA ASN A 52 20.40 -8.86 17.53
C ASN A 52 20.50 -10.40 17.66
N GLY A 53 19.51 -11.03 18.30
CA GLY A 53 19.52 -12.46 18.65
C GLY A 53 20.11 -12.79 20.02
N ILE A 54 20.98 -11.92 20.57
CA ILE A 54 21.58 -12.04 21.89
C ILE A 54 20.78 -11.18 22.88
N ALA A 55 20.89 -9.86 22.74
CA ALA A 55 20.20 -8.88 23.55
C ALA A 55 18.87 -8.43 22.92
N ARG A 56 18.02 -7.78 23.72
CA ARG A 56 16.80 -7.10 23.28
C ARG A 56 16.79 -5.65 23.75
N VAL A 57 16.23 -4.75 22.96
CA VAL A 57 15.89 -3.40 23.41
C VAL A 57 14.37 -3.28 23.31
N LEU A 58 13.69 -3.36 24.44
CA LEU A 58 12.24 -3.10 24.53
C LEU A 58 12.01 -1.60 24.38
N LEU A 59 10.99 -1.19 23.63
CA LEU A 59 10.73 0.20 23.26
C LEU A 59 9.30 0.61 23.62
N ARG A 60 9.15 1.83 24.14
CA ARG A 60 7.85 2.47 24.38
C ARG A 60 7.88 3.93 23.93
N VAL A 61 6.88 4.36 23.16
CA VAL A 61 6.64 5.78 22.85
C VAL A 61 5.47 6.28 23.72
N PRO A 62 5.66 7.18 24.69
CA PRO A 62 4.55 7.75 25.48
C PRO A 62 3.53 8.48 24.60
N ARG A 63 2.26 8.48 25.02
CA ARG A 63 1.17 9.17 24.27
C ARG A 63 1.35 10.68 24.25
N ASP A 64 1.73 11.24 25.39
CA ASP A 64 1.70 12.68 25.68
C ASP A 64 3.03 13.36 25.32
N ASN A 65 4.12 12.59 25.30
CA ASN A 65 5.44 12.99 24.80
C ASN A 65 5.86 12.07 23.63
N PRO A 66 5.21 12.19 22.45
CA PRO A 66 5.46 11.32 21.31
C PRO A 66 6.86 11.49 20.71
N SER A 67 7.51 12.64 20.94
CA SER A 67 8.87 12.96 20.49
C SER A 67 9.97 12.27 21.31
N THR A 68 9.60 11.49 22.33
CA THR A 68 10.52 10.71 23.16
C THR A 68 10.24 9.23 22.99
N ILE A 69 11.30 8.42 22.91
CA ILE A 69 11.22 6.96 23.01
C ILE A 69 11.92 6.51 24.29
N CYS A 70 11.19 5.82 25.15
CA CYS A 70 11.72 5.11 26.29
C CYS A 70 12.25 3.75 25.83
N TYR A 71 13.38 3.31 26.35
CA TYR A 71 13.93 1.99 26.07
C TYR A 71 14.32 1.26 27.35
N PHE A 72 14.31 -0.07 27.28
CA PHE A 72 14.85 -0.96 28.30
C PHE A 72 15.69 -2.04 27.61
N LEU A 73 16.99 -2.07 27.92
CA LEU A 73 17.89 -3.12 27.45
C LEU A 73 17.63 -4.39 28.28
N CYS A 74 17.55 -5.54 27.61
CA CYS A 74 17.60 -6.84 28.25
C CYS A 74 18.79 -7.63 27.68
N ASP A 75 19.54 -8.29 28.55
CA ASP A 75 20.44 -9.38 28.19
C ASP A 75 19.99 -10.65 28.94
N PRO A 76 19.12 -11.46 28.33
CA PRO A 76 18.60 -12.67 28.98
C PRO A 76 19.67 -13.69 29.37
N ASN A 77 20.87 -13.63 28.79
CA ASN A 77 21.97 -14.56 29.10
C ASN A 77 22.75 -14.10 30.33
N SER A 78 22.78 -12.79 30.62
CA SER A 78 23.40 -12.21 31.82
C SER A 78 22.39 -11.98 32.97
N GLU A 79 21.09 -11.94 32.67
CA GLU A 79 20.03 -11.74 33.67
C GLU A 79 19.53 -13.05 34.34
N VAL A 80 19.65 -14.18 33.64
CA VAL A 80 19.12 -15.49 34.06
C VAL A 80 20.27 -16.38 34.48
N ASP A 81 20.38 -16.59 35.79
CA ASP A 81 21.28 -17.58 36.39
C ASP A 81 20.58 -18.96 36.40
N PRO A 82 21.11 -19.99 35.73
CA PRO A 82 20.51 -21.33 35.73
C PRO A 82 20.70 -22.10 37.05
N GLU A 83 21.57 -21.65 37.95
CA GLU A 83 21.86 -22.30 39.24
C GLU A 83 20.93 -21.82 40.36
N LEU A 84 20.14 -20.76 40.13
CA LEU A 84 19.17 -20.19 41.07
C LEU A 84 17.73 -20.44 40.62
N GLU A 85 16.97 -21.28 41.35
CA GLU A 85 15.56 -21.59 41.02
C GLU A 85 14.66 -20.34 40.92
N ASP A 86 14.90 -19.33 41.75
CA ASP A 86 14.18 -18.05 41.75
C ASP A 86 14.39 -17.22 40.47
N SER A 87 15.43 -17.50 39.66
CA SER A 87 15.76 -16.70 38.47
C SER A 87 14.65 -16.75 37.41
N PHE A 88 13.92 -17.87 37.35
CA PHE A 88 12.80 -18.12 36.43
C PHE A 88 11.45 -17.60 36.94
N GLN A 89 11.32 -17.26 38.22
CA GLN A 89 10.09 -16.68 38.78
C GLN A 89 9.86 -15.24 38.30
N GLN A 90 10.93 -14.53 37.93
CA GLN A 90 10.86 -13.20 37.32
C GLN A 90 10.84 -13.30 35.78
N PRO A 91 10.17 -12.37 35.06
CA PRO A 91 10.04 -12.42 33.60
C PRO A 91 11.32 -11.95 32.87
N LYS A 92 12.49 -12.46 33.28
CA LYS A 92 13.81 -12.12 32.75
C LYS A 92 14.11 -12.79 31.41
N THR A 93 13.61 -14.02 31.21
CA THR A 93 13.92 -14.82 30.02
C THR A 93 13.49 -14.13 28.72
N SER A 94 14.22 -14.44 27.63
CA SER A 94 13.97 -13.88 26.29
C SER A 94 12.52 -14.08 25.80
N ILE A 95 11.88 -15.17 26.24
CA ILE A 95 10.48 -15.50 25.93
C ILE A 95 9.53 -14.70 26.84
N ALA A 96 9.77 -14.66 28.15
CA ALA A 96 8.93 -13.94 29.10
C ALA A 96 8.88 -12.43 28.82
N ARG A 97 10.04 -11.80 28.55
CA ARG A 97 10.13 -10.38 28.15
C ARG A 97 9.25 -10.06 26.93
N VAL A 98 9.27 -10.93 25.90
CA VAL A 98 8.45 -10.78 24.69
C VAL A 98 6.97 -11.02 24.98
N LEU A 99 6.62 -12.04 25.77
CA LEU A 99 5.24 -12.31 26.15
C LEU A 99 4.62 -11.14 26.92
N CYS A 100 5.32 -10.60 27.92
CA CYS A 100 4.89 -9.41 28.66
C CYS A 100 4.68 -8.21 27.73
N LEU A 101 5.61 -7.94 26.81
CA LEU A 101 5.48 -6.85 25.85
C LEU A 101 4.29 -7.06 24.89
N CYS A 102 4.05 -8.29 24.42
CA CYS A 102 2.88 -8.64 23.62
C CYS A 102 1.56 -8.44 24.38
N LEU A 103 1.50 -8.82 25.66
CA LEU A 103 0.33 -8.58 26.52
C LEU A 103 0.08 -7.08 26.74
N MET A 104 1.14 -6.28 26.92
CA MET A 104 1.07 -4.83 27.01
C MET A 104 0.59 -4.20 25.69
N ALA A 105 1.12 -4.67 24.55
CA ALA A 105 0.70 -4.21 23.22
C ALA A 105 -0.77 -4.56 22.92
N CYS A 106 -1.22 -5.77 23.25
CA CYS A 106 -2.63 -6.18 23.09
C CYS A 106 -3.61 -5.40 23.99
N ARG A 107 -3.12 -4.77 25.08
CA ARG A 107 -3.89 -3.85 25.93
C ARG A 107 -3.82 -2.39 25.48
N SER A 108 -2.94 -2.05 24.53
CA SER A 108 -2.75 -0.70 24.02
C SER A 108 -3.61 -0.47 22.77
N THR A 109 -4.58 0.45 22.85
CA THR A 109 -5.34 0.90 21.67
C THR A 109 -4.40 1.56 20.64
N PRO A 110 -4.34 1.08 19.38
CA PRO A 110 -3.58 1.72 18.31
C PRO A 110 -4.03 3.16 18.07
N ARG A 111 -3.11 4.02 17.63
CA ARG A 111 -3.35 5.47 17.54
C ARG A 111 -4.00 5.86 16.21
N GLY A 112 -5.03 6.69 16.27
CA GLY A 112 -5.78 7.17 15.11
C GLY A 112 -4.92 7.89 14.07
N GLN A 113 -5.40 7.95 12.83
CA GLN A 113 -4.72 8.60 11.72
C GLN A 113 -4.41 10.08 12.02
N GLN A 114 -5.33 10.79 12.66
CA GLN A 114 -5.15 12.20 13.04
C GLN A 114 -3.96 12.40 14.00
N TRP A 115 -3.79 11.49 14.98
CA TRP A 115 -2.63 11.53 15.89
C TRP A 115 -1.33 11.29 15.12
N ARG A 116 -1.30 10.33 14.19
CA ARG A 116 -0.11 9.99 13.40
C ARG A 116 0.35 11.15 12.50
N ASN A 117 -0.58 11.84 11.84
CA ASN A 117 -0.29 13.06 11.07
C ASN A 117 0.19 14.22 11.97
N SER A 118 -0.52 14.46 13.08
CA SER A 118 -0.15 15.48 14.07
C SER A 118 1.24 15.27 14.66
N VAL A 119 1.64 14.02 14.89
CA VAL A 119 2.98 13.69 15.39
C VAL A 119 4.01 13.83 14.28
N ARG A 120 3.82 13.17 13.13
CA ARG A 120 4.79 13.19 12.02
C ARG A 120 5.17 14.60 11.56
N SER A 121 4.20 15.52 11.50
CA SER A 121 4.43 16.92 11.11
C SER A 121 5.28 17.73 12.10
N ARG A 122 5.48 17.26 13.34
CA ARG A 122 6.30 17.90 14.38
C ARG A 122 7.66 17.22 14.61
N LEU A 123 7.92 16.07 13.99
CA LEU A 123 9.15 15.32 14.19
C LEU A 123 10.25 15.75 13.23
N HIS A 124 11.50 15.71 13.71
CA HIS A 124 12.67 15.93 12.87
C HIS A 124 12.95 14.69 11.99
N LEU A 125 13.19 14.92 10.70
CA LEU A 125 13.55 13.86 9.76
C LEU A 125 15.06 13.66 9.75
N TRP A 126 15.53 12.53 10.29
CA TRP A 126 16.89 12.04 10.04
C TRP A 126 16.87 11.16 8.78
N ASN A 127 17.40 11.69 7.67
CA ASN A 127 17.59 10.90 6.45
C ASN A 127 18.81 9.98 6.62
N THR A 128 18.55 8.69 6.83
CA THR A 128 19.56 7.65 7.05
C THR A 128 19.02 6.28 6.66
N SER A 129 19.92 5.33 6.38
CA SER A 129 19.62 3.90 6.40
C SER A 129 20.52 3.23 7.44
N PHE A 130 20.01 2.16 8.08
CA PHE A 130 20.83 1.29 8.92
C PHE A 130 21.99 0.70 8.11
N ASP A 131 21.73 0.27 6.87
CA ASP A 131 22.73 -0.36 6.00
C ASP A 131 23.79 0.64 5.53
N ASP A 132 23.42 1.90 5.27
CA ASP A 132 24.35 3.00 4.97
C ASP A 132 25.21 3.34 6.20
N THR A 133 24.58 3.48 7.36
CA THR A 133 25.29 3.72 8.63
C THR A 133 26.27 2.59 8.94
N HIS A 134 25.84 1.34 8.80
CA HIS A 134 26.67 0.16 8.99
C HIS A 134 27.85 0.12 7.99
N SER A 135 27.58 0.38 6.71
CA SER A 135 28.61 0.40 5.66
C SER A 135 29.68 1.47 5.92
N ARG A 136 29.29 2.67 6.39
CA ARG A 136 30.23 3.73 6.79
C ARG A 136 31.05 3.35 8.01
N VAL A 137 30.46 2.66 8.99
CA VAL A 137 31.19 2.14 10.17
C VAL A 137 32.21 1.08 9.76
N VAL A 138 31.83 0.13 8.90
CA VAL A 138 32.74 -0.91 8.37
C VAL A 138 33.86 -0.30 7.53
N ALA A 139 33.57 0.67 6.67
CA ALA A 139 34.57 1.39 5.89
C ALA A 139 35.55 2.16 6.81
N SER A 140 35.03 2.84 7.83
CA SER A 140 35.87 3.53 8.83
C SER A 140 36.80 2.57 9.56
N LYS A 141 36.34 1.35 9.92
CA LYS A 141 37.20 0.33 10.54
C LYS A 141 38.30 -0.15 9.59
N ARG A 142 37.94 -0.49 8.34
CA ARG A 142 38.90 -0.93 7.31
C ARG A 142 40.01 0.10 7.04
N ALA A 143 39.67 1.39 7.03
CA ALA A 143 40.64 2.47 6.84
C ALA A 143 41.67 2.61 7.98
N GLN A 144 41.33 2.19 9.21
CA GLN A 144 42.27 2.20 10.35
C GLN A 144 43.24 1.03 10.24
N THR A 145 42.74 -0.20 10.01
CA THR A 145 43.57 -1.40 9.78
C THR A 145 44.49 -1.32 8.56
N THR A 146 44.28 -0.37 7.63
CA THR A 146 45.22 -0.08 6.52
C THR A 146 46.20 1.07 6.79
N THR A 147 46.04 1.79 7.92
CA THR A 147 46.94 2.89 8.33
C THR A 147 47.94 2.41 9.39
N ASP A 148 47.49 1.54 10.32
CA ASP A 148 48.31 1.04 11.43
C ASP A 148 49.28 -0.10 11.04
N SER A 149 49.59 -0.26 9.74
CA SER A 149 50.29 -1.43 9.19
C SER A 149 51.81 -1.23 8.93
N ASP A 150 52.36 -0.06 9.27
CA ASP A 150 53.81 0.24 9.21
C ASP A 150 54.45 0.17 10.61
N SER A 151 54.52 -1.04 11.19
CA SER A 151 55.43 -1.33 12.31
C SER A 151 55.77 -2.82 12.40
N THR A 152 56.97 -3.15 12.88
CA THR A 152 57.57 -4.48 12.72
C THR A 152 57.12 -5.52 13.76
N HIS A 153 56.44 -6.55 13.25
CA HIS A 153 56.41 -7.95 13.67
C HIS A 153 57.20 -8.37 14.95
N ILE A 154 56.49 -8.90 15.95
CA ILE A 154 57.00 -9.94 16.86
C ILE A 154 55.93 -11.03 17.00
N GLU A 155 56.29 -12.28 16.70
CA GLU A 155 55.46 -13.46 16.96
C GLU A 155 55.68 -14.00 18.38
N HIS A 156 54.59 -14.29 19.09
CA HIS A 156 54.59 -15.31 20.14
C HIS A 156 53.30 -16.16 20.05
N PRO A 157 53.39 -17.49 20.21
CA PRO A 157 52.31 -18.40 19.81
C PRO A 157 51.23 -18.57 20.88
N SER A 158 49.98 -18.75 20.43
CA SER A 158 48.85 -19.22 21.26
C SER A 158 48.56 -20.70 20.95
N PRO A 159 48.34 -21.57 21.95
CA PRO A 159 47.90 -22.95 21.72
C PRO A 159 46.40 -23.03 21.38
N ASP A 160 46.03 -24.03 20.55
CA ASP A 160 44.71 -24.16 19.94
C ASP A 160 43.54 -24.54 20.86
N SER A 161 42.39 -23.90 20.66
CA SER A 161 41.05 -24.52 20.49
C SER A 161 39.95 -23.46 20.40
N GLY A 162 39.01 -23.47 19.44
CA GLY A 162 38.88 -24.35 18.27
C GLY A 162 37.45 -24.37 17.68
N SER A 163 37.12 -23.44 16.77
CA SER A 163 35.97 -23.58 15.86
C SER A 163 36.06 -22.56 14.71
N ALA A 164 36.22 -23.04 13.47
CA ALA A 164 36.33 -22.18 12.30
C ALA A 164 34.98 -21.96 11.61
N TYR A 165 34.62 -20.69 11.37
CA TYR A 165 33.57 -20.30 10.43
C TYR A 165 34.19 -19.49 9.29
N GLU A 166 34.67 -20.19 8.26
CA GLU A 166 35.12 -19.54 7.02
C GLU A 166 33.96 -18.82 6.34
N GLN A 167 34.21 -17.61 5.83
CA GLN A 167 33.26 -16.91 4.95
C GLN A 167 33.55 -17.27 3.49
N PRO A 168 32.60 -17.87 2.75
CA PRO A 168 32.78 -18.14 1.33
C PRO A 168 32.89 -16.82 0.54
N SER A 169 34.09 -16.50 0.09
CA SER A 169 34.30 -15.44 -0.90
C SER A 169 33.80 -15.93 -2.26
N SER A 170 33.16 -15.06 -3.04
CA SER A 170 32.63 -15.39 -4.38
C SER A 170 32.96 -14.27 -5.38
N PRO A 171 33.60 -14.57 -6.52
CA PRO A 171 33.89 -13.58 -7.56
C PRO A 171 32.63 -13.04 -8.27
N PRO A 172 32.72 -11.90 -8.98
CA PRO A 172 31.59 -11.34 -9.71
C PRO A 172 31.34 -12.10 -11.04
N GLY A 173 30.38 -13.04 -11.07
CA GLY A 173 29.94 -13.63 -12.35
C GLY A 173 28.90 -14.75 -12.26
N SER A 174 27.75 -14.54 -12.92
CA SER A 174 26.62 -15.48 -13.08
C SER A 174 25.90 -15.94 -11.80
N SER A 175 24.60 -16.25 -11.89
CA SER A 175 23.74 -16.58 -10.74
C SER A 175 22.81 -17.76 -11.05
N PRO A 176 22.87 -18.87 -10.29
CA PRO A 176 21.89 -19.95 -10.39
C PRO A 176 20.56 -19.57 -9.71
N PRO A 177 19.40 -20.02 -10.23
CA PRO A 177 18.10 -19.74 -9.62
C PRO A 177 17.75 -20.78 -8.53
N GLY A 178 17.84 -20.39 -7.25
CA GLY A 178 17.28 -21.22 -6.16
C GLY A 178 17.95 -21.07 -4.79
N SER A 179 17.76 -19.93 -4.11
CA SER A 179 18.12 -19.82 -2.69
C SER A 179 17.11 -18.94 -1.93
N ASN A 180 16.31 -19.55 -1.06
CA ASN A 180 15.27 -18.87 -0.29
C ASN A 180 15.88 -18.10 0.90
N ARG A 181 16.49 -16.94 0.63
CA ARG A 181 16.86 -15.99 1.68
C ARG A 181 15.60 -15.44 2.36
N ARG A 182 15.43 -15.75 3.64
CA ARG A 182 14.28 -15.32 4.45
C ARG A 182 14.46 -13.85 4.83
N ALA A 183 13.63 -12.97 4.27
CA ALA A 183 13.77 -11.52 4.47
C ALA A 183 13.58 -11.12 5.95
N THR A 184 14.53 -10.35 6.48
CA THR A 184 14.41 -9.65 7.77
C THR A 184 13.62 -8.35 7.62
N ARG A 185 13.04 -7.82 8.71
CA ARG A 185 12.25 -6.57 8.69
C ARG A 185 13.01 -5.36 8.10
N SER A 186 14.35 -5.36 8.14
CA SER A 186 15.20 -4.35 7.50
C SER A 186 15.05 -4.27 5.98
N GLN A 187 14.59 -5.33 5.30
CA GLN A 187 14.51 -5.41 3.83
C GLN A 187 13.08 -5.25 3.28
N ALA A 188 12.24 -4.47 3.95
CA ALA A 188 10.88 -4.15 3.50
C ALA A 188 10.87 -3.13 2.32
N SER A 189 11.44 -3.52 1.17
CA SER A 189 11.43 -2.74 -0.07
C SER A 189 10.50 -3.36 -1.10
N CYS A 190 9.44 -2.64 -1.48
CA CYS A 190 8.38 -3.14 -2.36
C CYS A 190 8.76 -3.08 -3.86
N ALA A 191 9.69 -3.93 -4.28
CA ALA A 191 9.95 -4.17 -5.71
C ALA A 191 9.00 -5.26 -6.26
N PRO A 192 8.22 -5.00 -7.34
CA PRO A 192 7.27 -5.97 -7.87
C PRO A 192 7.96 -7.05 -8.72
N LEU A 193 8.09 -8.27 -8.18
CA LEU A 193 8.48 -9.44 -8.96
C LEU A 193 7.27 -9.96 -9.76
N GLY A 194 7.42 -9.98 -11.09
CA GLY A 194 6.35 -10.33 -12.04
C GLY A 194 5.92 -11.80 -11.97
N SER A 195 4.61 -12.03 -11.94
CA SER A 195 4.00 -13.36 -11.77
C SER A 195 4.01 -14.19 -13.06
N GLN A 196 5.15 -14.78 -13.43
CA GLN A 196 5.18 -15.84 -14.44
C GLN A 196 4.56 -17.14 -13.88
N ARG A 197 3.29 -17.40 -14.21
CA ARG A 197 2.72 -18.75 -14.11
C ARG A 197 3.42 -19.66 -15.12
N ARG A 198 4.02 -20.75 -14.66
CA ARG A 198 4.40 -21.87 -15.55
C ARG A 198 3.22 -22.82 -15.68
N SER A 199 2.89 -23.21 -16.91
CA SER A 199 1.93 -24.26 -17.19
C SER A 199 2.54 -25.64 -16.86
N PRO A 200 1.82 -26.55 -16.20
CA PRO A 200 2.17 -27.97 -16.20
C PRO A 200 1.61 -28.63 -17.46
N SER A 201 2.47 -29.27 -18.24
CA SER A 201 2.07 -30.22 -19.29
C SER A 201 1.85 -31.60 -18.68
N LEU A 202 0.87 -32.34 -19.21
CA LEU A 202 0.63 -33.75 -18.90
C LEU A 202 1.52 -34.62 -19.80
N ASP A 203 2.03 -35.74 -19.28
CA ASP A 203 1.66 -37.10 -19.73
C ASP A 203 2.31 -38.19 -18.84
N PRO A 204 1.84 -39.46 -18.86
CA PRO A 204 2.13 -40.44 -17.82
C PRO A 204 2.92 -41.69 -18.26
N SER A 205 3.68 -42.31 -17.34
CA SER A 205 3.93 -43.77 -17.32
C SER A 205 4.50 -44.26 -15.96
N GLU A 206 3.70 -45.10 -15.32
CA GLU A 206 3.98 -46.30 -14.50
C GLU A 206 5.43 -46.65 -14.05
N SER A 207 5.62 -46.86 -12.73
CA SER A 207 5.89 -48.21 -12.15
C SER A 207 6.14 -48.17 -10.62
N GLU A 208 5.83 -49.30 -9.97
CA GLU A 208 5.98 -49.58 -8.52
C GLU A 208 7.46 -49.87 -8.13
N THR A 209 7.94 -50.02 -6.89
CA THR A 209 7.38 -50.12 -5.49
C THR A 209 8.50 -49.57 -4.53
N ASP A 210 8.55 -49.53 -3.18
CA ASP A 210 7.74 -49.91 -1.98
C ASP A 210 8.25 -49.07 -0.75
N GLN A 211 7.73 -49.34 0.46
CA GLN A 211 8.28 -49.11 1.82
C GLN A 211 8.31 -47.68 2.43
N ALA A 212 7.17 -47.35 3.04
CA ALA A 212 7.01 -47.03 4.47
C ALA A 212 8.27 -46.88 5.37
N THR A 213 8.33 -45.99 6.37
CA THR A 213 7.37 -44.97 6.87
C THR A 213 8.09 -43.86 7.64
N GLY A 214 7.62 -42.60 7.53
CA GLY A 214 8.14 -41.49 8.33
C GLY A 214 7.17 -40.30 8.37
N ARG A 215 6.48 -40.09 9.51
CA ARG A 215 5.36 -39.14 9.63
C ARG A 215 5.79 -37.67 9.58
N LYS A 216 5.88 -37.09 8.37
CA LYS A 216 5.90 -35.63 8.17
C LYS A 216 4.56 -35.01 8.60
N ARG A 217 4.50 -34.42 9.80
CA ARG A 217 3.40 -33.49 10.17
C ARG A 217 3.59 -32.15 9.44
N GLY A 218 3.17 -32.10 8.18
CA GLY A 218 3.08 -30.84 7.43
C GLY A 218 1.95 -29.98 7.97
N PHE A 219 2.28 -28.97 8.79
CA PHE A 219 1.31 -27.96 9.20
C PHE A 219 0.99 -27.03 8.02
N SER A 220 -0.13 -27.31 7.36
CA SER A 220 -0.81 -26.35 6.50
C SER A 220 -1.34 -25.18 7.32
N GLN A 221 -1.44 -24.02 6.68
CA GLN A 221 -2.06 -22.78 7.18
C GLN A 221 -1.61 -22.26 8.57
N VAL A 222 -0.71 -21.26 8.56
CA VAL A 222 -0.56 -20.32 9.69
C VAL A 222 -0.96 -18.91 9.25
N MET A 223 -2.26 -18.67 9.36
CA MET A 223 -2.95 -17.41 9.69
C MET A 223 -2.43 -16.07 9.11
N SER A 224 -3.29 -15.41 8.34
CA SER A 224 -3.29 -13.95 8.15
C SER A 224 -3.21 -13.22 9.51
N SER A 225 -2.33 -12.23 9.63
CA SER A 225 -2.00 -11.59 10.91
C SER A 225 -3.22 -10.95 11.60
N PRO A 226 -3.50 -11.25 12.89
CA PRO A 226 -4.70 -10.74 13.58
C PRO A 226 -4.82 -9.23 13.68
N SER A 227 -3.72 -8.47 13.55
CA SER A 227 -3.65 -7.02 13.74
C SER A 227 -4.68 -6.23 12.91
N ALA A 228 -4.94 -6.66 11.65
CA ALA A 228 -5.93 -6.02 10.79
C ALA A 228 -7.38 -6.18 11.31
N ARG A 229 -7.69 -7.27 12.03
CA ARG A 229 -8.99 -7.46 12.71
C ARG A 229 -9.01 -6.84 14.10
N ALA A 230 -7.87 -6.75 14.79
CA ALA A 230 -7.75 -6.11 16.10
C ALA A 230 -8.05 -4.59 16.05
N ALA A 231 -7.67 -3.91 14.96
CA ALA A 231 -7.95 -2.49 14.73
C ALA A 231 -9.45 -2.11 14.76
N ILE A 232 -10.36 -3.09 14.66
CA ILE A 232 -11.82 -2.85 14.62
C ILE A 232 -12.37 -2.44 16.01
N ARG A 233 -11.67 -2.78 17.11
CA ARG A 233 -12.08 -2.49 18.50
C ARG A 233 -11.56 -1.13 19.01
N HIS A 234 -12.07 -0.06 18.42
CA HIS A 234 -11.96 1.29 19.00
C HIS A 234 -12.81 1.40 20.28
N HIS A 235 -12.22 1.11 21.45
CA HIS A 235 -12.73 1.61 22.73
C HIS A 235 -12.07 2.95 23.05
N ASP A 236 -12.71 4.03 22.60
CA ASP A 236 -12.42 5.39 23.04
C ASP A 236 -13.76 6.09 23.34
N THR A 237 -13.99 6.39 24.61
CA THR A 237 -15.34 6.42 25.19
C THR A 237 -16.18 7.66 24.82
N GLY A 238 -15.60 8.63 24.12
CA GLY A 238 -16.29 9.86 23.69
C GLY A 238 -16.78 9.88 22.23
N SER A 239 -16.21 9.07 21.33
CA SER A 239 -16.36 9.25 19.87
C SER A 239 -17.33 8.27 19.17
N ASN A 240 -17.88 7.31 19.92
CA ASN A 240 -18.35 6.06 19.30
C ASN A 240 -19.63 6.18 18.43
N ARG A 241 -20.49 7.19 18.67
CA ARG A 241 -21.77 7.36 17.93
C ARG A 241 -21.59 7.84 16.48
N ASP A 242 -20.59 8.67 16.20
CA ASP A 242 -20.33 9.11 14.82
C ASP A 242 -19.68 7.99 14.01
N LEU A 243 -18.70 7.27 14.59
CA LEU A 243 -18.00 6.18 13.91
C LEU A 243 -18.88 4.93 13.67
N SER A 244 -19.99 4.76 14.39
CA SER A 244 -21.03 3.79 14.02
C SER A 244 -21.87 4.31 12.84
N ALA A 245 -22.36 5.56 12.89
CA ALA A 245 -23.16 6.15 11.79
C ALA A 245 -22.41 6.19 10.44
N TYR A 246 -21.09 6.40 10.45
CA TYR A 246 -20.24 6.27 9.26
C TYR A 246 -20.07 4.81 8.79
N ARG A 247 -20.04 3.83 9.70
CA ARG A 247 -19.99 2.39 9.37
C ARG A 247 -21.31 1.88 8.80
N ASP A 248 -22.44 2.30 9.36
CA ASP A 248 -23.74 1.69 9.10
C ASP A 248 -24.46 2.31 7.88
N GLY A 249 -24.15 3.55 7.52
CA GLY A 249 -24.76 4.24 6.37
C GLY A 249 -24.56 3.47 5.05
N LYS A 250 -25.64 3.06 4.38
CA LYS A 250 -25.58 2.31 3.10
C LYS A 250 -25.01 3.19 1.97
N PHE A 251 -24.39 2.59 0.97
CA PHE A 251 -23.92 3.33 -0.21
C PHE A 251 -25.08 3.95 -1.01
N CYS A 252 -24.84 5.08 -1.67
CA CYS A 252 -25.77 5.65 -2.63
C CYS A 252 -25.87 4.77 -3.89
N THR A 253 -27.05 4.71 -4.48
CA THR A 253 -27.32 3.96 -5.71
C THR A 253 -26.56 4.53 -6.91
N GLN A 254 -26.18 3.67 -7.86
CA GLN A 254 -25.55 4.05 -9.12
C GLN A 254 -26.44 5.01 -9.91
N ARG A 255 -27.76 4.81 -9.89
CA ARG A 255 -28.75 5.72 -10.48
C ARG A 255 -28.73 7.11 -9.84
N CYS A 256 -28.70 7.20 -8.51
CA CYS A 256 -28.56 8.46 -7.76
C CYS A 256 -27.25 9.18 -8.11
N LEU A 257 -26.13 8.47 -8.14
CA LEU A 257 -24.83 9.08 -8.46
C LEU A 257 -24.71 9.47 -9.94
N HIS A 258 -25.40 8.78 -10.85
CA HIS A 258 -25.50 9.20 -12.25
C HIS A 258 -26.38 10.45 -12.40
N GLY A 259 -27.46 10.57 -11.63
CA GLY A 259 -28.24 11.80 -11.49
C GLY A 259 -27.36 12.99 -11.08
N LEU A 260 -26.56 12.82 -10.03
CA LEU A 260 -25.59 13.83 -9.56
C LEU A 260 -24.61 14.25 -10.67
N GLN A 261 -24.05 13.29 -11.40
CA GLN A 261 -23.09 13.52 -12.49
C GLN A 261 -23.70 14.16 -13.76
N THR A 262 -25.03 14.21 -13.86
CA THR A 262 -25.75 14.70 -15.06
C THR A 262 -26.65 15.91 -14.78
N GLY A 263 -26.75 16.38 -13.53
CA GLY A 263 -27.74 17.40 -13.14
C GLY A 263 -29.20 16.88 -13.19
N GLY A 264 -29.35 15.56 -13.11
CA GLY A 264 -30.61 14.85 -13.22
C GLY A 264 -31.45 14.85 -11.94
N LEU A 265 -32.45 13.96 -11.93
CA LEU A 265 -33.31 13.74 -10.78
C LEU A 265 -32.60 12.90 -9.71
N LEU A 266 -33.04 13.05 -8.46
CA LEU A 266 -32.77 12.11 -7.39
C LEU A 266 -33.40 10.73 -7.72
N ASP A 267 -32.80 9.67 -7.20
CA ASP A 267 -33.37 8.33 -7.20
C ASP A 267 -34.02 8.04 -5.84
N GLU A 268 -35.34 7.88 -5.80
CA GLU A 268 -36.10 7.55 -4.58
C GLU A 268 -35.67 6.22 -3.95
N SER A 269 -35.06 5.33 -4.75
CA SER A 269 -34.50 4.05 -4.28
C SER A 269 -33.22 4.21 -3.47
N CYS A 270 -32.59 5.39 -3.49
CA CYS A 270 -31.34 5.64 -2.79
C CYS A 270 -31.57 5.68 -1.27
N PRO A 271 -30.87 4.86 -0.46
CA PRO A 271 -31.08 4.81 1.00
C PRO A 271 -30.74 6.12 1.72
N ASN A 272 -30.04 7.04 1.05
CA ASN A 272 -29.66 8.35 1.57
C ASN A 272 -30.44 9.51 0.93
N VAL A 273 -31.47 9.26 0.09
CA VAL A 273 -32.13 10.29 -0.74
C VAL A 273 -32.63 11.50 0.07
N ASN A 274 -33.17 11.26 1.27
CA ASN A 274 -33.67 12.30 2.17
C ASN A 274 -32.58 13.22 2.74
N LEU A 275 -31.30 12.83 2.65
CA LEU A 275 -30.14 13.64 3.04
C LEU A 275 -29.54 14.46 1.88
N HIS A 276 -29.91 14.13 0.63
CA HIS A 276 -29.46 14.86 -0.58
C HIS A 276 -30.36 16.07 -0.88
N ARG A 277 -31.60 16.01 -0.40
CA ARG A 277 -32.61 17.06 -0.38
C ARG A 277 -32.23 18.18 0.61
N ARG A 278 -32.43 19.44 0.23
CA ARG A 278 -32.41 20.60 1.16
C ARG A 278 -33.82 20.99 1.60
N ARG A 279 -34.82 20.74 0.75
CA ARG A 279 -36.26 20.86 1.02
C ARG A 279 -36.94 19.54 0.70
N LYS A 280 -38.05 19.23 1.39
CA LYS A 280 -38.76 17.96 1.27
C LYS A 280 -39.14 17.61 -0.18
N ASP A 281 -39.47 18.64 -0.96
CA ASP A 281 -39.97 18.54 -2.33
C ASP A 281 -38.88 18.70 -3.40
N ASP A 282 -37.60 18.75 -2.99
CA ASP A 282 -36.47 18.73 -3.93
C ASP A 282 -36.45 17.39 -4.68
N THR A 283 -36.53 17.48 -6.01
CA THR A 283 -36.46 16.32 -6.93
C THR A 283 -35.11 16.19 -7.64
N LYS A 284 -34.17 17.11 -7.39
CA LYS A 284 -32.84 17.17 -8.02
C LYS A 284 -31.73 17.29 -6.99
N HIS A 285 -30.51 16.96 -7.42
CA HIS A 285 -29.30 17.16 -6.63
C HIS A 285 -29.02 18.65 -6.42
N SER A 286 -28.70 19.03 -5.18
CA SER A 286 -28.46 20.43 -4.79
C SER A 286 -26.97 20.85 -4.78
N ILE A 287 -26.11 20.02 -5.39
CA ILE A 287 -24.67 20.22 -5.62
C ILE A 287 -24.24 19.46 -6.88
N THR A 288 -23.04 19.70 -7.40
CA THR A 288 -22.42 18.87 -8.46
C THR A 288 -21.57 17.71 -7.92
N ALA A 289 -21.10 16.83 -8.82
CA ALA A 289 -20.15 15.75 -8.46
C ALA A 289 -18.79 16.31 -8.00
N GLU A 290 -18.30 17.38 -8.64
CA GLU A 290 -17.05 18.07 -8.28
C GLU A 290 -17.16 18.72 -6.89
N GLU A 291 -18.32 19.31 -6.57
CA GLU A 291 -18.60 19.84 -5.24
C GLU A 291 -18.67 18.74 -4.17
N LEU A 292 -19.23 17.58 -4.49
CA LEU A 292 -19.21 16.43 -3.58
C LEU A 292 -17.77 15.97 -3.30
N VAL A 293 -16.95 15.80 -4.33
CA VAL A 293 -15.53 15.40 -4.18
C VAL A 293 -14.75 16.45 -3.38
N ARG A 294 -14.96 17.75 -3.64
CA ARG A 294 -14.37 18.85 -2.85
C ARG A 294 -14.81 18.83 -1.39
N SER A 295 -16.10 18.59 -1.12
CA SER A 295 -16.65 18.49 0.23
C SER A 295 -16.07 17.30 1.01
N ILE A 296 -15.94 16.12 0.35
CA ILE A 296 -15.32 14.94 0.95
C ILE A 296 -13.83 15.20 1.23
N THR A 297 -13.10 15.80 0.29
CA THR A 297 -11.67 16.12 0.47
C THR A 297 -11.44 17.00 1.69
N THR A 298 -12.18 18.11 1.79
CA THR A 298 -12.08 19.05 2.92
C THR A 298 -12.38 18.37 4.25
N GLN A 299 -13.46 17.58 4.32
CA GLN A 299 -13.86 16.85 5.52
C GLN A 299 -12.81 15.82 5.98
N LEU A 300 -12.08 15.19 5.05
CA LEU A 300 -11.01 14.23 5.37
C LEU A 300 -9.69 14.92 5.73
N ASP A 301 -9.43 16.11 5.20
CA ASP A 301 -8.25 16.89 5.58
C ASP A 301 -8.39 17.59 6.94
N GLU A 302 -9.62 17.92 7.35
CA GLU A 302 -9.96 18.25 8.74
C GLU A 302 -9.70 17.07 9.69
N ASN A 303 -10.24 15.88 9.36
CA ASN A 303 -10.12 14.68 10.18
C ASN A 303 -10.16 13.42 9.30
N ILE A 304 -8.99 12.80 9.13
CA ILE A 304 -8.79 11.65 8.24
C ILE A 304 -9.30 10.33 8.84
N ASP A 305 -9.60 10.26 10.14
CA ASP A 305 -10.30 9.12 10.75
C ASP A 305 -11.80 9.05 10.38
N ARG A 306 -12.32 10.01 9.58
CA ARG A 306 -13.70 10.00 9.03
C ARG A 306 -13.87 9.12 7.76
N CYS A 307 -12.83 8.46 7.26
CA CYS A 307 -12.97 7.42 6.22
C CYS A 307 -12.73 6.02 6.78
N ILE A 308 -13.45 5.03 6.26
CA ILE A 308 -13.39 3.64 6.73
C ILE A 308 -12.74 2.77 5.65
N PHE A 309 -11.59 2.18 5.94
CA PHE A 309 -11.01 1.13 5.13
C PHE A 309 -11.91 -0.13 5.15
N LEU A 310 -12.21 -0.67 3.97
CA LEU A 310 -13.17 -1.79 3.79
C LEU A 310 -12.53 -3.18 3.84
N GLY A 311 -11.21 -3.27 4.05
CA GLY A 311 -10.46 -4.53 3.94
C GLY A 311 -9.82 -4.71 2.56
N ASN A 312 -9.30 -5.93 2.31
CA ASN A 312 -8.76 -6.42 1.04
C ASN A 312 -8.13 -5.36 0.10
N CYS A 313 -6.86 -5.01 0.37
CA CYS A 313 -6.07 -4.20 -0.57
C CYS A 313 -5.85 -4.97 -1.88
N GLY A 314 -6.17 -4.34 -3.01
CA GLY A 314 -5.67 -4.75 -4.32
C GLY A 314 -4.22 -4.31 -4.52
N SER A 315 -3.58 -4.79 -5.57
CA SER A 315 -2.18 -4.50 -5.90
C SER A 315 -1.89 -3.01 -6.20
N TYR A 316 -2.90 -2.23 -6.60
CA TYR A 316 -2.76 -0.81 -6.95
C TYR A 316 -3.61 0.12 -6.09
N GLY A 317 -4.40 -0.39 -5.15
CA GLY A 317 -5.20 0.45 -4.26
C GLY A 317 -6.03 -0.31 -3.23
N ALA A 318 -6.44 0.42 -2.20
CA ALA A 318 -7.25 -0.04 -1.08
C ALA A 318 -8.66 0.58 -1.14
N PRO A 319 -9.75 -0.18 -0.90
CA PRO A 319 -11.11 0.34 -0.89
C PRO A 319 -11.45 1.06 0.42
N PHE A 320 -11.99 2.28 0.31
CA PHE A 320 -12.47 3.10 1.42
C PHE A 320 -13.94 3.47 1.24
N LYS A 321 -14.72 3.39 2.31
CA LYS A 321 -16.06 3.96 2.40
C LYS A 321 -15.95 5.42 2.84
N LEU A 322 -16.42 6.31 1.97
CA LEU A 322 -16.40 7.76 2.19
C LEU A 322 -17.84 8.25 2.35
N ARG A 323 -18.12 8.99 3.43
CA ARG A 323 -19.42 9.67 3.65
C ARG A 323 -19.22 11.17 3.69
N CYS A 324 -19.97 11.90 2.88
CA CYS A 324 -20.11 13.35 2.98
C CYS A 324 -21.11 13.68 4.11
N ALA A 325 -20.66 14.38 5.15
CA ALA A 325 -21.49 14.76 6.29
C ALA A 325 -22.56 15.78 5.89
N THR A 326 -22.20 16.78 5.09
CA THR A 326 -23.05 17.94 4.71
C THR A 326 -24.25 17.56 3.85
N TYR A 327 -24.12 16.54 3.00
CA TYR A 327 -25.14 16.17 1.99
C TYR A 327 -25.47 14.66 1.96
N GLY A 328 -25.00 13.91 2.96
CA GLY A 328 -25.34 12.50 3.20
C GLY A 328 -24.90 11.48 2.16
N TYR A 329 -24.22 11.86 1.07
CA TYR A 329 -23.72 10.90 0.07
C TYR A 329 -22.71 9.92 0.67
N VAL A 330 -22.87 8.64 0.35
CA VAL A 330 -21.95 7.55 0.76
C VAL A 330 -21.44 6.85 -0.50
N VAL A 331 -20.12 6.90 -0.71
CA VAL A 331 -19.44 6.52 -1.96
C VAL A 331 -18.18 5.71 -1.67
N LEU A 332 -17.65 5.04 -2.70
CA LEU A 332 -16.38 4.30 -2.65
C LEU A 332 -15.22 5.23 -3.04
N GLY A 333 -14.12 5.19 -2.28
CA GLY A 333 -12.83 5.76 -2.63
C GLY A 333 -11.81 4.64 -2.82
N LYS A 334 -11.29 4.46 -4.03
CA LYS A 334 -10.15 3.58 -4.31
C LYS A 334 -8.87 4.35 -4.02
N GLY A 335 -8.32 4.19 -2.82
CA GLY A 335 -7.16 4.93 -2.33
C GLY A 335 -5.83 4.29 -2.70
N THR A 336 -4.83 5.11 -3.02
CA THR A 336 -3.48 4.64 -3.39
C THR A 336 -2.37 5.59 -2.92
N THR A 337 -1.12 5.13 -3.02
CA THR A 337 0.08 5.88 -2.62
C THR A 337 0.54 6.82 -3.73
N SER A 338 1.28 7.88 -3.37
CA SER A 338 1.84 8.84 -4.34
C SER A 338 2.86 8.22 -5.33
N HIS A 339 3.40 7.03 -5.02
CA HIS A 339 4.23 6.26 -5.94
C HIS A 339 3.39 5.64 -7.08
N LEU A 340 2.32 4.93 -6.71
CA LEU A 340 1.44 4.23 -7.66
C LEU A 340 0.48 5.18 -8.40
N TRP A 341 0.23 6.37 -7.85
CA TRP A 341 -0.66 7.38 -8.45
C TRP A 341 -0.31 7.75 -9.90
N LYS A 342 0.97 7.70 -10.29
CA LYS A 342 1.42 7.94 -11.69
C LYS A 342 0.86 6.95 -12.71
N GLN A 343 0.42 5.77 -12.25
CA GLN A 343 -0.24 4.75 -13.06
C GLN A 343 -1.76 4.79 -12.86
N VAL A 344 -2.21 4.85 -11.60
CA VAL A 344 -3.64 4.81 -11.23
C VAL A 344 -4.42 6.05 -11.70
N SER A 345 -3.80 7.24 -11.77
CA SER A 345 -4.47 8.46 -12.24
C SER A 345 -5.05 8.36 -13.66
N ARG A 346 -4.44 7.55 -14.54
CA ARG A 346 -4.92 7.30 -15.92
C ARG A 346 -6.29 6.62 -15.97
N GLU A 347 -6.64 5.88 -14.92
CA GLU A 347 -7.94 5.22 -14.78
C GLU A 347 -9.10 6.24 -14.81
N ALA A 348 -8.88 7.46 -14.33
CA ALA A 348 -9.85 8.56 -14.41
C ALA A 348 -10.14 8.99 -15.86
N GLU A 349 -9.13 8.99 -16.74
CA GLU A 349 -9.30 9.27 -18.17
C GLU A 349 -10.13 8.17 -18.83
N VAL A 350 -9.91 6.91 -18.44
CA VAL A 350 -10.67 5.76 -18.96
C VAL A 350 -12.13 5.84 -18.51
N TYR A 351 -12.41 6.16 -17.25
CA TYR A 351 -13.78 6.41 -16.78
C TYR A 351 -14.48 7.54 -17.55
N GLN A 352 -13.75 8.61 -17.92
CA GLN A 352 -14.30 9.70 -18.73
C GLN A 352 -14.60 9.27 -20.18
N ILE A 353 -13.80 8.38 -20.77
CA ILE A 353 -14.10 7.76 -22.08
C ILE A 353 -15.31 6.82 -21.97
N LEU A 354 -15.41 6.09 -20.85
CA LEU A 354 -16.53 5.19 -20.53
C LEU A 354 -17.77 5.92 -19.98
N ARG A 355 -17.87 7.25 -20.10
CA ARG A 355 -18.97 8.06 -19.52
C ARG A 355 -20.38 7.54 -19.87
N LYS A 356 -20.57 6.98 -21.08
CA LYS A 356 -21.84 6.40 -21.57
C LYS A 356 -22.19 4.99 -21.02
N ALA A 357 -21.22 4.33 -20.38
CA ALA A 357 -21.34 3.00 -19.78
C ALA A 357 -21.38 3.02 -18.24
N GLN A 358 -21.27 4.20 -17.63
CA GLN A 358 -21.46 4.37 -16.18
C GLN A 358 -22.91 4.06 -15.78
N ALA A 359 -23.09 3.54 -14.56
CA ALA A 359 -24.36 2.99 -14.08
C ALA A 359 -24.98 1.92 -15.02
N ARG A 360 -24.16 1.24 -15.84
CA ARG A 360 -24.61 0.28 -16.86
C ARG A 360 -23.65 -0.87 -17.15
N ALA A 361 -22.36 -0.63 -17.18
CA ALA A 361 -21.30 -1.64 -17.35
C ALA A 361 -20.04 -1.30 -16.54
N VAL A 362 -19.91 -0.07 -16.05
CA VAL A 362 -18.94 0.36 -15.03
C VAL A 362 -19.63 1.21 -13.96
N PRO A 363 -19.06 1.37 -12.75
CA PRO A 363 -19.56 2.31 -11.75
C PRO A 363 -19.54 3.77 -12.24
N VAL A 364 -20.38 4.63 -11.66
CA VAL A 364 -20.28 6.08 -11.82
C VAL A 364 -19.01 6.58 -11.15
N PHE A 365 -18.12 7.21 -11.91
CA PHE A 365 -16.92 7.88 -11.43
C PHE A 365 -17.24 9.36 -11.13
N LEU A 366 -16.94 9.81 -9.92
CA LEU A 366 -17.27 11.17 -9.45
C LEU A 366 -16.07 12.12 -9.53
N GLY A 367 -14.85 11.59 -9.58
CA GLY A 367 -13.62 12.36 -9.72
C GLY A 367 -12.45 11.77 -8.93
N ALA A 368 -11.31 12.44 -8.98
CA ALA A 368 -10.16 12.14 -8.13
C ALA A 368 -10.06 13.15 -6.99
N LEU A 369 -9.64 12.71 -5.80
CA LEU A 369 -9.21 13.58 -4.71
C LEU A 369 -7.75 13.36 -4.33
N ASN A 370 -7.14 14.41 -3.81
CA ASN A 370 -5.79 14.43 -3.26
C ASN A 370 -5.88 15.00 -1.84
N LEU A 371 -5.47 14.23 -0.85
CA LEU A 371 -5.49 14.62 0.55
C LEU A 371 -4.22 15.41 0.90
N ALA A 372 -4.36 16.40 1.79
CA ALA A 372 -3.27 16.98 2.56
C ALA A 372 -2.79 16.02 3.66
N GLN A 373 -3.71 15.33 4.33
CA GLN A 373 -3.43 14.30 5.33
C GLN A 373 -2.96 12.98 4.69
N ILE A 374 -2.40 12.09 5.51
CA ILE A 374 -2.03 10.72 5.12
C ILE A 374 -2.93 9.73 5.86
N TYR A 375 -3.56 8.80 5.14
CA TYR A 375 -4.09 7.59 5.78
C TYR A 375 -2.99 6.53 5.75
N PHE A 376 -2.39 6.24 6.90
CA PHE A 376 -1.34 5.22 7.05
C PHE A 376 -2.01 3.85 7.15
N LEU A 377 -1.89 3.03 6.09
CA LEU A 377 -2.50 1.71 5.99
C LEU A 377 -1.44 0.62 6.03
N HIS A 378 -1.49 -0.24 7.05
CA HIS A 378 -0.56 -1.36 7.22
C HIS A 378 -0.43 -2.20 5.94
N GLY A 379 0.81 -2.47 5.52
CA GLY A 379 1.11 -3.25 4.31
C GLY A 379 0.86 -2.54 2.96
N ALA A 380 0.15 -1.41 2.92
CA ALA A 380 -0.08 -0.62 1.71
C ALA A 380 0.66 0.73 1.70
N GLY A 381 0.99 1.27 2.88
CA GLY A 381 1.78 2.49 3.06
C GLY A 381 0.94 3.78 3.17
N GLU A 382 1.49 4.86 2.65
CA GLU A 382 0.96 6.23 2.82
C GLU A 382 -0.07 6.56 1.73
N ILE A 383 -1.35 6.32 2.03
CA ILE A 383 -2.46 6.62 1.12
C ILE A 383 -2.74 8.13 1.15
N ARG A 384 -2.71 8.75 -0.04
CA ARG A 384 -2.92 10.20 -0.24
C ARG A 384 -3.82 10.58 -1.42
N HIS A 385 -4.04 9.67 -2.36
CA HIS A 385 -4.84 9.92 -3.55
C HIS A 385 -5.98 8.91 -3.60
N MET A 386 -7.19 9.32 -4.00
CA MET A 386 -8.32 8.39 -4.16
C MET A 386 -9.10 8.67 -5.44
N LEU A 387 -9.50 7.61 -6.14
CA LEU A 387 -10.54 7.66 -7.18
C LEU A 387 -11.91 7.46 -6.52
N VAL A 388 -12.81 8.44 -6.65
CA VAL A 388 -14.11 8.46 -6.00
C VAL A 388 -15.18 7.96 -6.98
N MET A 389 -15.98 6.98 -6.59
CA MET A 389 -16.97 6.32 -7.46
C MET A 389 -18.13 5.69 -6.67
N GLY A 390 -19.20 5.30 -7.36
CA GLY A 390 -20.30 4.52 -6.76
C GLY A 390 -19.89 3.10 -6.38
N TRP A 391 -20.59 2.49 -5.40
CA TRP A 391 -20.32 1.10 -4.99
C TRP A 391 -20.61 0.11 -6.12
N GLY A 392 -19.62 -0.66 -6.51
CA GLY A 392 -19.72 -1.56 -7.66
C GLY A 392 -20.63 -2.76 -7.45
N GLY A 393 -20.91 -3.15 -6.21
CA GLY A 393 -21.59 -4.40 -5.86
C GLY A 393 -20.62 -5.47 -5.34
N GLU A 394 -21.11 -6.69 -5.19
CA GLU A 394 -20.35 -7.78 -4.57
C GLU A 394 -19.45 -8.51 -5.58
N SER A 395 -18.34 -9.10 -5.12
CA SER A 395 -17.37 -9.79 -5.98
C SER A 395 -17.98 -11.02 -6.65
N THR A 396 -17.84 -11.14 -7.97
CA THR A 396 -18.30 -12.35 -8.68
C THR A 396 -17.34 -13.55 -8.54
N ALA A 397 -16.13 -13.35 -8.02
CA ALA A 397 -15.12 -14.41 -7.87
C ALA A 397 -15.53 -15.55 -6.89
N GLU A 398 -16.51 -15.32 -6.02
CA GLU A 398 -17.07 -16.31 -5.09
C GLU A 398 -18.50 -16.76 -5.48
N MET A 399 -19.00 -16.31 -6.65
CA MET A 399 -20.37 -16.61 -7.14
C MET A 399 -20.39 -17.78 -8.12
N GLU A 400 -21.50 -18.50 -8.16
CA GLU A 400 -21.75 -19.50 -9.20
C GLU A 400 -21.92 -18.83 -10.57
N MET A 401 -21.17 -19.31 -11.57
CA MET A 401 -21.14 -18.74 -12.93
C MET A 401 -22.34 -19.21 -13.78
N THR A 402 -23.53 -18.78 -13.37
CA THR A 402 -24.78 -19.11 -14.09
C THR A 402 -24.77 -18.53 -15.51
N PRO A 403 -25.52 -19.13 -16.47
CA PRO A 403 -25.63 -18.60 -17.83
C PRO A 403 -26.13 -17.14 -17.88
N GLU A 404 -26.96 -16.74 -16.91
CA GLU A 404 -27.48 -15.38 -16.77
C GLU A 404 -26.37 -14.39 -16.36
N LEU A 405 -25.59 -14.72 -15.32
CA LEU A 405 -24.46 -13.93 -14.86
C LEU A 405 -23.42 -13.78 -15.99
N LEU A 406 -23.07 -14.89 -16.65
CA LEU A 406 -22.17 -14.90 -17.81
C LEU A 406 -22.71 -14.05 -18.97
N GLY A 407 -24.02 -14.08 -19.23
CA GLY A 407 -24.67 -13.22 -20.22
C GLY A 407 -24.59 -11.73 -19.88
N HIS A 408 -24.76 -11.38 -18.60
CA HIS A 408 -24.64 -10.00 -18.12
C HIS A 408 -23.19 -9.51 -18.17
N ILE A 409 -22.21 -10.35 -17.79
CA ILE A 409 -20.77 -10.09 -17.94
C ILE A 409 -20.42 -9.84 -19.41
N HIS A 410 -20.82 -10.72 -20.34
CA HIS A 410 -20.57 -10.54 -21.78
C HIS A 410 -21.18 -9.26 -22.33
N LYS A 411 -22.42 -8.93 -21.93
CA LYS A 411 -23.11 -7.70 -22.34
C LYS A 411 -22.47 -6.45 -21.74
N SER A 412 -21.72 -6.52 -20.63
CA SER A 412 -20.90 -5.41 -20.11
C SER A 412 -19.54 -5.30 -20.81
N ARG A 413 -18.82 -6.43 -20.98
CA ARG A 413 -17.56 -6.51 -21.75
C ARG A 413 -17.74 -5.95 -23.17
N ARG A 414 -18.84 -6.29 -23.84
CA ARG A 414 -19.19 -5.79 -25.19
C ARG A 414 -19.43 -4.28 -25.23
N GLU A 415 -20.04 -3.71 -24.18
CA GLU A 415 -20.35 -2.28 -24.11
C GLU A 415 -19.08 -1.43 -23.93
N ILE A 416 -18.17 -1.87 -23.05
CA ILE A 416 -16.84 -1.26 -22.85
C ILE A 416 -16.00 -1.35 -24.13
N LYS A 417 -15.96 -2.52 -24.77
CA LYS A 417 -15.23 -2.72 -26.04
C LYS A 417 -15.79 -1.85 -27.18
N ALA A 418 -17.11 -1.64 -27.23
CA ALA A 418 -17.75 -0.75 -28.21
C ALA A 418 -17.42 0.74 -28.00
N LEU A 419 -17.04 1.14 -26.78
CA LEU A 419 -16.52 2.49 -26.48
C LEU A 419 -15.00 2.63 -26.77
N GLY A 420 -14.35 1.56 -27.22
CA GLY A 420 -12.95 1.58 -27.65
C GLY A 420 -11.92 1.21 -26.57
N ILE A 421 -12.34 0.63 -25.45
CA ILE A 421 -11.45 0.20 -24.36
C ILE A 421 -11.27 -1.33 -24.38
N VAL A 422 -10.03 -1.79 -24.26
CA VAL A 422 -9.67 -3.18 -23.89
C VAL A 422 -9.21 -3.18 -22.43
N HIS A 423 -9.65 -4.17 -21.65
CA HIS A 423 -9.27 -4.31 -20.25
C HIS A 423 -8.28 -5.48 -20.13
N ASP A 424 -7.00 -5.15 -19.98
CA ASP A 424 -5.90 -6.12 -20.12
C ASP A 424 -5.61 -6.93 -18.84
N ASP A 425 -6.21 -6.55 -17.71
CA ASP A 425 -6.22 -7.30 -16.43
C ASP A 425 -7.64 -7.66 -15.98
N LEU A 426 -8.48 -8.15 -16.92
CA LEU A 426 -9.88 -8.46 -16.64
C LEU A 426 -10.03 -9.86 -16.02
N ARG A 427 -10.08 -9.88 -14.69
CA ARG A 427 -10.29 -11.07 -13.85
C ARG A 427 -11.63 -10.99 -13.13
N ASP A 428 -12.06 -12.09 -12.52
CA ASP A 428 -13.36 -12.17 -11.84
C ASP A 428 -13.41 -11.33 -10.55
N GLU A 429 -12.25 -11.04 -9.92
CA GLU A 429 -12.17 -10.07 -8.82
C GLU A 429 -12.38 -8.61 -9.27
N ASN A 430 -12.21 -8.33 -10.57
CA ASN A 430 -12.46 -7.04 -11.21
C ASN A 430 -13.87 -6.95 -11.84
N ILE A 431 -14.74 -7.92 -11.53
CA ILE A 431 -16.13 -8.02 -11.99
C ILE A 431 -17.05 -8.11 -10.77
N LEU A 432 -17.91 -7.12 -10.60
CA LEU A 432 -18.79 -6.98 -9.45
C LEU A 432 -20.26 -7.10 -9.86
N TRP A 433 -21.07 -7.87 -9.12
CA TRP A 433 -22.52 -7.93 -9.34
C TRP A 433 -23.23 -6.80 -8.60
N ASN A 434 -23.81 -5.88 -9.36
CA ASN A 434 -24.64 -4.80 -8.85
C ASN A 434 -26.12 -5.19 -8.93
N GLU A 435 -26.76 -5.44 -7.78
CA GLU A 435 -28.17 -5.89 -7.74
C GLU A 435 -29.16 -4.77 -8.14
N GLU A 436 -28.88 -3.51 -7.78
CA GLU A 436 -29.71 -2.35 -8.18
C GLU A 436 -29.92 -2.25 -9.69
N LEU A 437 -28.84 -2.48 -10.45
CA LEU A 437 -28.85 -2.47 -11.92
C LEU A 437 -29.12 -3.87 -12.50
N ARG A 438 -29.15 -4.92 -11.66
CA ARG A 438 -29.09 -6.35 -12.02
C ARG A 438 -28.01 -6.64 -13.04
N ARG A 439 -26.77 -6.31 -12.70
CA ARG A 439 -25.71 -6.10 -13.70
C ARG A 439 -24.31 -6.32 -13.18
N ALA A 440 -23.52 -7.08 -13.94
CA ALA A 440 -22.08 -7.11 -13.79
C ALA A 440 -21.47 -5.74 -14.19
N LEU A 441 -20.85 -5.05 -13.24
CA LEU A 441 -20.03 -3.87 -13.45
C LEU A 441 -18.54 -4.25 -13.43
N ILE A 442 -17.76 -3.66 -14.33
CA ILE A 442 -16.31 -3.88 -14.42
C ILE A 442 -15.58 -2.69 -13.79
N ILE A 443 -14.48 -2.96 -13.10
CA ILE A 443 -13.63 -2.01 -12.38
C ILE A 443 -12.15 -2.23 -12.68
N ASP A 444 -11.29 -1.35 -12.17
CA ASP A 444 -9.82 -1.50 -12.16
C ASP A 444 -9.10 -1.28 -13.50
N PHE A 445 -9.53 -0.27 -14.26
CA PHE A 445 -9.00 0.08 -15.59
C PHE A 445 -7.55 0.62 -15.62
N HIS A 446 -6.79 0.51 -14.53
CA HIS A 446 -5.37 0.93 -14.44
C HIS A 446 -4.44 0.16 -15.41
N ARG A 447 -4.91 -1.00 -15.91
CA ARG A 447 -4.35 -1.82 -17.00
C ARG A 447 -5.38 -1.96 -18.12
N SER A 448 -5.63 -0.86 -18.82
CA SER A 448 -6.49 -0.84 -19.99
C SER A 448 -5.85 -0.05 -21.13
N THR A 449 -6.21 -0.43 -22.36
CA THR A 449 -5.67 0.15 -23.59
C THR A 449 -6.79 0.63 -24.51
N LEU A 450 -6.50 1.69 -25.27
CA LEU A 450 -7.39 2.19 -26.31
C LEU A 450 -7.21 1.38 -27.60
N ILE A 451 -8.32 0.89 -28.16
CA ILE A 451 -8.33 0.24 -29.48
C ILE A 451 -7.86 1.28 -30.51
N PRO A 452 -6.74 1.04 -31.23
CA PRO A 452 -6.27 1.98 -32.23
C PRO A 452 -7.32 2.14 -33.34
N ARG A 453 -7.86 3.35 -33.49
CA ARG A 453 -8.69 3.67 -34.65
C ARG A 453 -7.79 3.60 -35.89
N PRO A 454 -8.16 2.85 -36.94
CA PRO A 454 -7.42 2.89 -38.19
C PRO A 454 -7.31 4.33 -38.68
N LEU A 455 -6.09 4.79 -38.95
CA LEU A 455 -5.88 6.07 -39.62
C LEU A 455 -6.53 5.97 -40.99
N VAL A 456 -7.68 6.63 -41.16
CA VAL A 456 -8.36 6.74 -42.44
C VAL A 456 -7.39 7.41 -43.41
N LYS A 457 -6.79 6.62 -44.30
CA LYS A 457 -6.00 7.13 -45.42
C LYS A 457 -6.90 8.10 -46.18
N ARG A 458 -6.63 9.39 -46.05
CA ARG A 458 -7.28 10.42 -46.87
C ARG A 458 -7.01 10.04 -48.33
N SER A 459 -8.05 9.56 -49.01
CA SER A 459 -8.02 9.36 -50.45
C SER A 459 -7.62 10.70 -51.07
N ARG A 460 -6.55 10.70 -51.87
CA ARG A 460 -6.21 11.88 -52.67
C ARG A 460 -7.39 12.10 -53.63
N PRO A 461 -7.90 13.33 -53.79
CA PRO A 461 -8.97 13.57 -54.75
C PRO A 461 -8.45 13.27 -56.16
N ASP A 462 -9.21 12.48 -56.92
CA ASP A 462 -8.87 12.17 -58.30
C ASP A 462 -8.78 13.44 -59.14
N ARG A 463 -7.60 13.70 -59.72
CA ARG A 463 -7.44 14.71 -60.78
C ARG A 463 -8.06 14.20 -62.07
N LYS A 464 -9.39 14.23 -62.16
CA LYS A 464 -10.09 14.10 -63.45
C LYS A 464 -9.65 15.25 -64.37
N SER A 465 -8.96 14.90 -65.44
CA SER A 465 -8.46 15.83 -66.45
C SER A 465 -9.62 16.47 -67.21
N LEU A 466 -9.88 17.76 -66.96
CA LEU A 466 -10.70 18.59 -67.83
C LEU A 466 -9.89 18.92 -69.10
N ARG A 467 -10.14 18.16 -70.18
CA ARG A 467 -9.76 18.59 -71.53
C ARG A 467 -10.65 19.75 -71.95
N SER A 468 -10.11 20.95 -72.08
CA SER A 468 -10.75 22.05 -72.80
C SER A 468 -10.40 21.92 -74.29
N GLU A 469 -11.38 21.62 -75.14
CA GLU A 469 -11.19 21.68 -76.59
C GLU A 469 -11.11 23.14 -77.04
N SER A 470 -9.96 23.56 -77.56
CA SER A 470 -9.79 24.83 -78.25
C SER A 470 -10.26 24.70 -79.70
N ARG A 471 -11.27 25.48 -80.11
CA ARG A 471 -11.60 25.72 -81.52
C ARG A 471 -11.48 27.20 -81.85
N ASP A 472 -10.82 27.48 -82.97
CA ASP A 472 -10.53 28.84 -83.45
C ASP A 472 -11.76 29.69 -83.75
N THR A 473 -11.60 31.02 -83.62
CA THR A 473 -12.21 31.92 -84.61
C THR A 473 -11.37 33.19 -84.84
N LYS A 474 -10.59 33.17 -85.93
CA LYS A 474 -10.23 34.30 -86.83
C LYS A 474 -9.66 35.61 -86.21
N ARG A 475 -8.39 35.88 -86.52
CA ARG A 475 -7.82 37.25 -86.62
C ARG A 475 -8.49 38.07 -87.74
N PRO A 476 -8.34 39.40 -87.70
CA PRO A 476 -7.69 40.10 -88.82
C PRO A 476 -6.30 40.66 -88.44
N ARG A 477 -5.48 40.98 -89.45
CA ARG A 477 -4.19 41.67 -89.31
C ARG A 477 -4.40 43.20 -89.32
N ILE A 478 -3.47 43.91 -88.68
CA ILE A 478 -2.97 45.21 -89.17
C ILE A 478 -1.45 45.03 -89.27
N VAL A 479 -0.92 45.25 -90.49
CA VAL A 479 0.49 45.07 -90.92
C VAL A 479 1.07 43.69 -90.52
#